data_AF-A0A1P8EN90-F1
#
_entry.id   AF-A0A1P8EN90-F1
#
_cell.length_a   1.000
_cell.length_b   1.000
_cell.length_c   1.000
_cell.angle_alpha   90.00
_cell.angle_beta   90.00
_cell.angle_gamma   90.00
#
_symmetry.space_group_name_H-M   'P 1'
#
loop_
_entity.id
_entity.type
_entity.pdbx_description
1 polymer ?
#
loop_
_entity_poly.entity_id
_entity_poly.type
_entity_poly.pdbx_seq_one_letter_code
_entity_poly.pdbx_strand_id
1 'polypeptide(L)'
;MRSIKEIVEAVEINETVTDEEMRLALCCLNRLITFDRMAFMALYQAEKGGKLSTTTQSSPEWQCREHLRRVGKAFEKTPDQWLGWENNPENPDYRERRQKSIALVKKVEATLKKGKKNDLSVKAS
;
A
#
# COMPACT_ATOMS: atom_id res chain seq x y z
N MET A 1 -3.81 -22.03 -7.82
CA MET A 1 -3.31 -20.69 -7.50
C MET A 1 -1.82 -20.80 -7.26
N ARG A 2 -1.00 -20.18 -8.10
CA ARG A 2 0.45 -20.04 -7.90
C ARG A 2 0.77 -19.13 -6.71
N SER A 3 2.02 -19.13 -6.25
CA SER A 3 2.52 -18.14 -5.29
C SER A 3 2.54 -16.73 -5.90
N ILE A 4 2.56 -15.69 -5.05
CA ILE A 4 2.66 -14.30 -5.52
C ILE A 4 3.90 -14.13 -6.40
N LYS A 5 5.04 -14.73 -6.02
CA LYS A 5 6.28 -14.66 -6.78
C LYS A 5 6.12 -15.26 -8.17
N GLU A 6 5.64 -16.49 -8.27
CA GLU A 6 5.45 -17.19 -9.54
C GLU A 6 4.47 -16.47 -10.46
N ILE A 7 3.42 -15.84 -9.92
CA ILE A 7 2.48 -15.04 -10.71
C ILE A 7 3.19 -13.81 -11.30
N VAL A 8 3.99 -13.10 -10.49
CA VAL A 8 4.74 -11.92 -10.96
C VAL A 8 5.75 -12.32 -12.02
N GLU A 9 6.54 -13.36 -11.78
CA GLU A 9 7.55 -13.85 -12.72
C GLU A 9 6.90 -14.30 -14.04
N ALA A 10 5.79 -15.03 -13.99
CA ALA A 10 5.04 -15.43 -15.18
C ALA A 10 4.54 -14.21 -15.99
N VAL A 11 3.98 -13.19 -15.32
CA VAL A 11 3.52 -11.97 -15.99
C VAL A 11 4.69 -11.18 -16.61
N GLU A 12 5.83 -11.12 -15.92
CA GLU A 12 7.03 -10.41 -16.42
C GLU A 12 7.58 -11.02 -17.73
N ILE A 13 7.47 -12.34 -17.90
CA ILE A 13 7.89 -13.04 -19.13
C ILE A 13 6.74 -13.25 -20.12
N ASN A 14 5.60 -12.58 -19.91
CA ASN A 14 4.41 -12.65 -20.76
C ASN A 14 3.80 -14.06 -20.87
N GLU A 15 3.96 -14.88 -19.83
CA GLU A 15 3.22 -16.13 -19.68
C GLU A 15 1.77 -15.89 -19.23
N THR A 16 0.91 -16.87 -19.51
CA THR A 16 -0.50 -16.79 -19.16
C THR A 16 -0.73 -17.10 -17.67
N VAL A 17 -1.45 -16.20 -17.01
CA VAL A 17 -1.98 -16.36 -15.66
C VAL A 17 -3.50 -16.25 -15.69
N THR A 18 -4.18 -16.81 -14.69
CA THR A 18 -5.64 -16.68 -14.60
C THR A 18 -6.05 -15.28 -14.15
N ASP A 19 -7.25 -14.83 -14.52
CA ASP A 19 -7.81 -13.55 -14.06
C ASP A 19 -7.84 -13.44 -12.53
N GLU A 20 -8.16 -14.55 -11.86
CA GLU A 20 -8.19 -14.61 -10.40
C GLU A 20 -6.79 -14.42 -9.80
N GLU A 21 -5.78 -15.12 -10.33
CA GLU A 21 -4.38 -14.97 -9.92
C GLU A 21 -3.91 -13.53 -10.08
N MET A 22 -4.13 -12.93 -11.25
CA MET A 22 -3.70 -11.57 -11.54
C MET A 22 -4.38 -10.55 -10.60
N ARG A 23 -5.69 -10.67 -10.41
CA ARG A 23 -6.47 -9.75 -9.57
C ARG A 23 -6.05 -9.83 -8.10
N LEU A 24 -5.86 -11.03 -7.56
CA LEU A 24 -5.45 -11.19 -6.17
C LEU A 24 -3.98 -10.81 -5.97
N ALA A 25 -3.08 -11.16 -6.90
CA ALA A 25 -1.68 -10.73 -6.85
C ALA A 25 -1.57 -9.20 -6.86
N LEU A 26 -2.35 -8.50 -7.69
CA LEU A 26 -2.39 -7.04 -7.70
C LEU A 26 -2.86 -6.47 -6.34
N CYS A 27 -3.85 -7.10 -5.70
CA CYS A 27 -4.27 -6.72 -4.36
C CYS A 27 -3.14 -6.89 -3.33
N CYS A 28 -2.35 -7.96 -3.46
CA CYS A 28 -1.19 -8.20 -2.59
C CYS A 28 -0.12 -7.14 -2.78
N LEU A 29 0.30 -6.90 -4.02
CA LEU A 29 1.35 -5.93 -4.36
C LEU A 29 0.98 -4.52 -3.91
N ASN A 30 -0.28 -4.10 -4.10
CA ASN A 30 -0.73 -2.79 -3.62
C ASN A 30 -0.64 -2.65 -2.08
N ARG A 31 -0.85 -3.74 -1.32
CA ARG A 31 -0.67 -3.72 0.14
C ARG A 31 0.80 -3.67 0.53
N LEU A 32 1.67 -4.41 -0.16
CA LEU A 32 3.12 -4.33 0.06
C LEU A 32 3.64 -2.90 -0.16
N ILE A 33 3.25 -2.27 -1.28
CA ILE A 33 3.59 -0.87 -1.57
C ILE A 33 3.05 0.08 -0.49
N THR A 34 1.88 -0.21 0.09
CA THR A 34 1.33 0.60 1.18
C THR A 34 2.24 0.57 2.42
N PHE A 35 2.79 -0.59 2.77
CA PHE A 35 3.74 -0.70 3.88
C PHE A 35 5.01 0.11 3.63
N ASP A 36 5.54 0.07 2.42
CA ASP A 36 6.76 0.82 2.05
C ASP A 36 6.51 2.34 2.07
N ARG A 37 5.35 2.78 1.55
CA ARG A 37 4.96 4.20 1.63
C ARG A 37 4.86 4.67 3.08
N MET A 38 4.29 3.88 3.97
CA MET A 38 4.23 4.21 5.40
C MET A 38 5.62 4.28 6.03
N ALA A 39 6.51 3.33 5.70
CA ALA A 39 7.89 3.33 6.16
C ALA A 39 8.65 4.59 5.73
N PHE A 40 8.58 4.95 4.44
CA PHE A 40 9.23 6.16 3.94
C PHE A 40 8.68 7.44 4.56
N MET A 41 7.36 7.53 4.76
CA MET A 41 6.75 8.68 5.45
C MET A 41 7.23 8.81 6.89
N ALA A 42 7.37 7.69 7.62
CA ALA A 42 7.89 7.68 8.98
C ALA A 42 9.36 8.13 9.04
N LEU A 43 10.19 7.66 8.09
CA LEU A 43 11.59 8.07 7.98
C LEU A 43 11.72 9.58 7.66
N TYR A 44 10.93 10.07 6.71
CA TYR A 44 10.91 11.48 6.34
C TYR A 44 10.48 12.38 7.52
N GLN A 45 9.44 11.98 8.26
CA GLN A 45 9.00 12.72 9.44
C GLN A 45 10.05 12.73 10.55
N ALA A 46 10.75 11.62 10.76
CA ALA A 46 11.84 11.50 11.72
C ALA A 46 13.01 12.44 11.36
N GLU A 47 13.40 12.46 10.08
CA GLU A 47 14.43 13.38 9.57
C GLU A 47 14.01 14.85 9.75
N LYS A 48 12.79 15.22 9.33
CA LYS A 48 12.27 16.59 9.47
C LYS A 48 12.11 17.04 10.92
N GLY A 49 11.78 16.12 11.82
CA GLY A 49 11.62 16.39 13.25
C GLY A 49 12.94 16.49 14.02
N GLY A 50 14.10 16.33 13.36
CA GLY A 50 15.41 16.32 14.01
C GLY A 50 15.61 15.13 14.96
N LYS A 51 14.76 14.11 14.86
CA LYS A 51 14.78 12.89 15.68
C LYS A 51 14.80 11.69 14.75
N LEU A 52 15.98 11.36 14.21
CA LEU A 52 16.25 9.99 13.77
C LEU A 52 16.25 9.12 15.02
N SER A 53 15.03 8.73 15.42
CA SER A 53 14.78 8.01 16.65
C SER A 53 15.40 6.61 16.59
N THR A 54 15.98 6.16 17.70
CA THR A 54 16.43 4.77 17.89
C THR A 54 15.28 3.77 17.98
N THR A 55 14.03 4.23 17.96
CA THR A 55 12.84 3.37 17.86
C THR A 55 12.76 2.71 16.48
N THR A 56 12.33 1.44 16.46
CA THR A 56 12.25 0.58 15.27
C THR A 56 11.60 1.25 14.05
N GLN A 57 10.52 2.00 14.23
CA GLN A 57 9.74 2.61 13.13
C GLN A 57 10.43 3.78 12.41
N SER A 58 11.49 4.36 12.97
CA SER A 58 12.22 5.50 12.38
C SER A 58 13.69 5.20 12.08
N SER A 59 14.08 3.93 12.21
CA SER A 59 15.41 3.44 11.85
C SER A 59 15.43 2.98 10.38
N PRO A 60 16.28 3.55 9.51
CA PRO A 60 16.42 3.08 8.12
C PRO A 60 16.79 1.60 8.03
N GLU A 61 17.69 1.14 8.89
CA GLU A 61 18.13 -0.26 8.95
C GLU A 61 16.98 -1.19 9.31
N TRP A 62 16.17 -0.82 10.31
CA TRP A 62 15.00 -1.62 10.68
C TRP A 62 13.97 -1.67 9.55
N GLN A 63 13.67 -0.54 8.91
CA GLN A 63 12.71 -0.49 7.80
C GLN A 63 13.18 -1.33 6.61
N CYS A 64 14.48 -1.32 6.29
CA CYS A 64 15.06 -2.17 5.24
C CYS A 64 14.89 -3.66 5.56
N ARG A 65 15.26 -4.10 6.77
CA ARG A 65 15.07 -5.50 7.18
C ARG A 65 13.60 -5.91 7.18
N GLU A 66 12.73 -5.03 7.66
CA GLU A 66 11.30 -5.31 7.74
C GLU A 66 10.66 -5.37 6.35
N HIS A 67 11.08 -4.54 5.40
CA HIS A 67 10.69 -4.63 3.99
C HIS A 67 11.04 -6.01 3.41
N LEU A 68 12.32 -6.41 3.49
CA LEU A 68 12.78 -7.71 3.00
C LEU A 68 12.01 -8.87 3.62
N ARG A 69 11.78 -8.81 4.93
CA ARG A 69 11.00 -9.83 5.66
C ARG A 69 9.55 -9.90 5.18
N ARG A 70 8.89 -8.75 4.96
CA ARG A 70 7.49 -8.70 4.50
C ARG A 70 7.35 -9.22 3.08
N VAL A 71 8.21 -8.76 2.18
CA VAL A 71 8.21 -9.19 0.78
C VAL A 71 8.52 -10.67 0.68
N GLY A 72 9.59 -11.15 1.32
CA GLY A 72 9.97 -12.56 1.31
C GLY A 72 8.83 -13.48 1.78
N LYS A 73 8.25 -13.18 2.96
CA LYS A 73 7.11 -13.97 3.49
C LYS A 73 5.85 -13.88 2.65
N ALA A 74 5.63 -12.78 1.94
CA ALA A 74 4.50 -12.65 1.03
C ALA A 74 4.71 -13.51 -0.21
N PHE A 75 5.89 -13.41 -0.81
CA PHE A 75 6.23 -14.02 -2.09
C PHE A 75 6.23 -15.55 -2.04
N GLU A 76 6.43 -16.14 -0.86
CA GLU A 76 6.34 -17.59 -0.60
C GLU A 76 4.90 -18.13 -0.55
N LYS A 77 3.88 -17.26 -0.46
CA LYS A 77 2.48 -17.65 -0.29
C LYS A 77 1.66 -17.46 -1.56
N THR A 78 0.55 -18.18 -1.67
CA THR A 78 -0.48 -17.83 -2.65
C THR A 78 -1.17 -16.52 -2.26
N PRO A 79 -1.69 -15.73 -3.23
CA PRO A 79 -2.34 -14.46 -2.94
C PRO A 79 -3.47 -14.53 -1.91
N ASP A 80 -4.33 -15.55 -2.00
CA ASP A 80 -5.46 -15.77 -1.09
C ASP A 80 -4.99 -16.08 0.34
N GLN A 81 -3.95 -16.90 0.50
CA GLN A 81 -3.38 -17.23 1.80
C GLN A 81 -2.72 -16.03 2.47
N TRP A 82 -2.04 -15.18 1.69
CA TRP A 82 -1.37 -14.00 2.24
C TRP A 82 -2.36 -12.89 2.60
N LEU A 83 -3.35 -12.63 1.75
CA LEU A 83 -4.41 -11.65 2.03
C LEU A 83 -5.23 -12.08 3.24
N GLY A 84 -5.67 -13.34 3.25
CA GLY A 84 -6.68 -13.84 4.15
C GLY A 84 -8.08 -13.32 3.79
N TRP A 85 -9.11 -13.99 4.32
CA TRP A 85 -10.51 -13.70 4.00
C TRP A 85 -10.92 -12.25 4.30
N GLU A 86 -10.44 -11.67 5.40
CA GLU A 86 -10.75 -10.29 5.81
C GLU A 86 -10.29 -9.19 4.84
N ASN A 87 -9.40 -9.56 3.93
CA ASN A 87 -8.75 -8.65 2.99
C ASN A 87 -9.02 -9.03 1.54
N ASN A 88 -9.81 -10.09 1.33
CA ASN A 88 -10.13 -10.62 0.02
C ASN A 88 -11.22 -9.75 -0.64
N PRO A 89 -11.06 -9.32 -1.90
CA PRO A 89 -12.08 -8.59 -2.65
C PRO A 89 -13.43 -9.33 -2.79
N GLU A 90 -13.45 -10.66 -2.64
CA GLU A 90 -14.69 -11.45 -2.61
C GLU A 90 -15.45 -11.32 -1.30
N ASN A 91 -14.80 -10.87 -0.22
CA ASN A 91 -15.45 -10.63 1.06
C ASN A 91 -16.32 -9.34 0.99
N PRO A 92 -17.64 -9.43 1.21
CA PRO A 92 -18.54 -8.27 1.16
C PRO A 92 -18.18 -7.21 2.19
N ASP A 93 -17.77 -7.59 3.40
CA ASP A 93 -17.41 -6.66 4.46
C ASP A 93 -16.15 -5.88 4.11
N TYR A 94 -15.18 -6.56 3.48
CA TYR A 94 -13.98 -5.90 2.96
C TYR A 94 -14.35 -4.88 1.87
N ARG A 95 -15.24 -5.24 0.93
CA ARG A 95 -15.70 -4.32 -0.12
C ARG A 95 -16.37 -3.09 0.48
N GLU A 96 -17.25 -3.28 1.46
CA GLU A 96 -17.93 -2.17 2.14
C GLU A 96 -16.93 -1.23 2.83
N ARG A 97 -15.99 -1.79 3.61
CA ARG A 97 -14.93 -1.00 4.26
C ARG A 97 -14.09 -0.23 3.22
N ARG A 98 -13.75 -0.87 2.10
CA ARG A 98 -12.94 -0.26 1.05
C ARG A 98 -13.69 0.87 0.34
N GLN A 99 -14.97 0.70 0.04
CA GLN A 99 -15.80 1.74 -0.58
C GLN A 99 -15.92 2.98 0.32
N LYS A 100 -16.16 2.78 1.62
CA LYS A 100 -16.18 3.87 2.61
C LYS A 100 -14.84 4.61 2.66
N SER A 101 -13.72 3.88 2.68
CA SER A 101 -12.37 4.46 2.65
C SER A 101 -12.12 5.29 1.38
N ILE A 102 -12.50 4.79 0.20
CA ILE A 102 -12.37 5.52 -1.07
C ILE A 102 -13.20 6.82 -1.04
N ALA A 103 -14.44 6.76 -0.55
CA ALA A 103 -15.30 7.93 -0.44
C ALA A 103 -14.71 9.00 0.48
N LEU A 104 -14.14 8.58 1.62
CA LEU A 104 -13.45 9.49 2.55
C LEU A 104 -12.25 10.18 1.90
N VAL A 105 -11.38 9.41 1.22
CA VAL A 105 -10.21 9.97 0.53
C VAL A 105 -10.62 11.00 -0.51
N LYS A 106 -11.63 10.68 -1.36
CA LYS A 106 -12.18 11.64 -2.35
C LYS A 106 -12.68 12.93 -1.70
N LYS A 107 -13.34 12.83 -0.54
CA LYS A 107 -13.83 14.00 0.21
C LYS A 107 -12.68 14.86 0.73
N VAL A 108 -11.64 14.24 1.28
CA VAL A 108 -10.43 14.93 1.75
C VAL A 108 -9.73 15.64 0.60
N GLU A 109 -9.51 14.95 -0.53
CA GLU A 109 -8.91 15.54 -1.74
C GLU A 109 -9.70 16.74 -2.26
N ALA A 110 -11.03 16.64 -2.30
CA ALA A 110 -11.89 17.75 -2.72
C ALA A 110 -11.78 18.95 -1.77
N THR A 111 -11.68 18.71 -0.47
CA THR A 111 -11.51 19.75 0.55
C THR A 111 -10.16 20.44 0.42
N LEU A 112 -9.07 19.67 0.25
CA LEU A 112 -7.72 20.21 0.05
C LEU A 112 -7.62 21.03 -1.25
N LYS A 113 -8.28 20.59 -2.33
CA LYS A 113 -8.36 21.36 -3.59
C LYS A 113 -9.11 22.68 -3.42
N LYS A 114 -10.20 22.70 -2.65
CA LYS A 114 -10.94 23.93 -2.33
C LYS A 114 -10.12 24.89 -1.47
N GLY A 115 -9.45 24.38 -0.42
CA GLY A 115 -8.56 25.18 0.43
C GLY A 115 -7.43 25.86 -0.37
N LYS A 116 -6.75 25.11 -1.25
CA LYS A 116 -5.71 25.67 -2.14
C LYS A 116 -6.24 26.74 -3.10
N LYS A 117 -7.47 26.60 -3.62
CA LYS A 117 -8.08 27.64 -4.47
C LYS A 117 -8.35 28.91 -3.68
N ASN A 118 -8.83 28.80 -2.44
CA ASN A 118 -9.10 29.94 -1.59
C ASN A 118 -7.80 30.67 -1.19
N ASP A 119 -6.74 29.95 -0.84
CA ASP A 119 -5.43 30.55 -0.51
C ASP A 119 -4.81 31.30 -1.70
N LEU A 120 -4.99 30.83 -2.93
CA LEU A 120 -4.52 31.51 -4.14
C LEU A 120 -5.36 32.78 -4.45
N SER A 121 -6.66 32.77 -4.16
CA SER A 121 -7.52 33.95 -4.35
C SER A 121 -7.23 35.08 -3.35
N VAL A 122 -6.87 34.73 -2.11
CA VAL A 122 -6.51 35.70 -1.05
C VAL A 122 -5.15 36.34 -1.30
N LYS A 123 -4.21 35.63 -1.93
CA LYS A 123 -2.88 36.18 -2.28
C LYS A 123 -2.87 37.03 -3.56
N ALA A 124 -3.96 37.01 -4.33
CA ALA A 124 -4.10 37.75 -5.59
C ALA A 124 -4.98 39.01 -5.46
N SER A 125 -5.45 39.32 -4.24
CA SER A 125 -6.20 40.54 -3.89
C SER A 125 -5.35 41.45 -3.03
#